data_AF-A0A3M5WBS6-F1
#
_entry.id   AF-A0A3M5WBS6-F1
#
_cell.length_a   1.000
_cell.length_b   1.000
_cell.length_c   1.000
_cell.angle_alpha   90.00
_cell.angle_beta   90.00
_cell.angle_gamma   90.00
#
_symmetry.space_group_name_H-M   'P 1'
#
loop_
_entity.id
_entity.type
_entity.pdbx_description
1 polymer ?
#
loop_
_entity_poly.entity_id
_entity_poly.type
_entity_poly.pdbx_seq_one_letter_code
_entity_poly.pdbx_strand_id
1 'polypeptide(L)'
;MLDSRSEAVRKLNELVGVKVVENNGNFDIYTGTGQSLVSGGTSYKMSASPSPSDPLQYNVQVAYGQTQTDVTSVLTGGSIGGLLRYRNEVLVPATNELGRTAMVLSDQVNSQMNQGIDSKGNFGSNLYSSINSADAITQRSIGKTTNSVGSGNLNVTIGDTSKLTANDYEVTFSDSSNFSVRRLPNGESVGAGSLADNPPKQFEGFSVSLNGNTLAAGDSFKVIPTRTGAAGISVALTDAKDIAAAAPLTATAGSSNSGTGGFTQPVLNTKSDIYDSTQTADLRNALKSSTPMKLVMGAANSSGVQSYTLINASGGAVLDQNGNAVGGSIIQGQANTVKLNVGYTDTTTTPSSKTAFELQMTISGSPVANDTFSIGMTGGGSSDNRNALAVAGLQTAKTVGVINGGVGTSLSGAYASTVSVVGTLASQSKNDVTATAAVVSQAKSSRDSVSGVSLDEEASNLIKYQQYYTASSQIIKAAQTIFSTLINSL
;
A
#
# COMPACT_ATOMS: atom_id res chain seq x y z
N MET A 1 6.90 52.88 -0.12
CA MET A 1 5.74 52.16 -0.69
C MET A 1 6.18 51.07 -1.68
N LEU A 2 7.05 51.36 -2.65
CA LEU A 2 7.54 50.37 -3.62
C LEU A 2 8.35 49.23 -2.97
N ASP A 3 9.27 49.54 -2.04
CA ASP A 3 10.05 48.52 -1.33
C ASP A 3 9.20 47.59 -0.47
N SER A 4 8.23 48.17 0.26
CA SER A 4 7.28 47.39 1.07
C SER A 4 6.44 46.44 0.21
N ARG A 5 6.05 46.87 -1.00
CA ARG A 5 5.35 46.03 -1.98
C ARG A 5 6.26 44.89 -2.45
N SER A 6 7.50 45.19 -2.83
CA SER A 6 8.48 44.17 -3.27
C SER A 6 8.79 43.16 -2.16
N GLU A 7 8.93 43.61 -0.91
CA GLU A 7 9.12 42.72 0.25
C GLU A 7 7.90 41.86 0.55
N ALA A 8 6.68 42.39 0.36
CA ALA A 8 5.45 41.60 0.49
C ALA A 8 5.39 40.49 -0.58
N VAL A 9 5.73 40.80 -1.83
CA VAL A 9 5.85 39.80 -2.90
C VAL A 9 6.91 38.76 -2.56
N ARG A 10 8.08 39.18 -2.05
CA ARG A 10 9.15 38.26 -1.65
C ARG A 10 8.69 37.28 -0.56
N LYS A 11 8.02 37.78 0.48
CA LYS A 11 7.45 36.95 1.56
C LYS A 11 6.34 36.02 1.04
N LEU A 12 5.51 36.50 0.12
CA LEU A 12 4.51 35.65 -0.53
C LEU A 12 5.17 34.51 -1.31
N ASN A 13 6.25 34.80 -2.04
CA ASN A 13 7.00 33.80 -2.81
C ASN A 13 7.72 32.74 -1.93
N GLU A 14 8.02 33.06 -0.66
CA GLU A 14 8.50 32.08 0.32
C GLU A 14 7.40 31.08 0.73
N LEU A 15 6.12 31.49 0.68
CA LEU A 15 4.98 30.66 1.04
C LEU A 15 4.47 29.83 -0.13
N VAL A 16 4.34 30.46 -1.30
CA VAL A 16 3.81 29.84 -2.51
C VAL A 16 4.54 30.42 -3.73
N GLY A 17 4.89 29.58 -4.70
CA GLY A 17 5.52 30.07 -5.92
C GLY A 17 4.61 31.05 -6.66
N VAL A 18 5.11 32.26 -6.87
CA VAL A 18 4.39 33.32 -7.58
C VAL A 18 5.21 33.91 -8.72
N LYS A 19 4.50 34.30 -9.78
CA LYS A 19 5.01 35.09 -10.90
C LYS A 19 4.38 36.47 -10.83
N VAL A 20 5.21 37.51 -10.94
CA VAL A 20 4.76 38.90 -10.96
C VAL A 20 4.86 39.44 -12.37
N VAL A 21 3.80 40.13 -12.82
CA VAL A 21 3.76 40.90 -14.06
C VAL A 21 3.43 42.33 -13.69
N GLU A 22 4.25 43.28 -14.12
CA GLU A 22 3.98 44.69 -13.93
C GLU A 22 3.16 45.23 -15.10
N ASN A 23 2.06 45.93 -14.80
CA ASN A 23 1.19 46.54 -15.79
C ASN A 23 0.77 47.94 -15.32
N ASN A 24 1.20 48.98 -16.03
CA ASN A 24 0.91 50.39 -15.71
C ASN A 24 1.22 50.76 -14.24
N GLY A 25 2.31 50.23 -13.68
CA GLY A 25 2.75 50.48 -12.29
C GLY A 25 2.07 49.61 -11.22
N ASN A 26 1.09 48.79 -11.59
CA ASN A 26 0.47 47.78 -10.71
C ASN A 26 1.16 46.42 -10.85
N PHE A 27 1.14 45.62 -9.78
CA PHE A 27 1.65 44.25 -9.79
C PHE A 27 0.48 43.27 -9.89
N ASP A 28 0.41 42.56 -11.01
CA ASP A 28 -0.44 41.38 -11.14
C ASP A 28 0.37 40.15 -10.71
N ILE A 29 -0.16 39.40 -9.76
CA ILE A 29 0.53 38.26 -9.13
C ILE A 29 -0.25 36.99 -9.44
N TYR A 30 0.45 36.00 -9.98
CA TYR A 30 -0.11 34.71 -10.39
C TYR A 30 0.61 33.57 -9.69
N THR A 31 -0.07 32.45 -9.47
CA THR A 31 0.52 31.18 -9.01
C THR A 31 0.25 30.04 -9.98
N GLY A 32 1.01 28.96 -9.84
CA GLY A 32 0.85 27.73 -10.62
C GLY A 32 0.86 27.97 -12.13
N THR A 33 -0.24 27.61 -12.80
CA THR A 33 -0.40 27.71 -14.26
C THR A 33 -1.05 29.02 -14.72
N GLY A 34 -1.26 29.98 -13.82
CA GLY A 34 -1.83 31.30 -14.16
C GLY A 34 -2.98 31.76 -13.26
N GLN A 35 -3.18 31.14 -12.10
CA GLN A 35 -4.23 31.53 -11.17
C GLN A 35 -3.85 32.85 -10.49
N SER A 36 -4.69 33.89 -10.65
CA SER A 36 -4.42 35.23 -10.12
C SER A 36 -4.64 35.28 -8.62
N LEU A 37 -3.65 35.79 -7.89
CA LEU A 37 -3.74 36.12 -6.46
C LEU A 37 -3.93 37.63 -6.26
N VAL A 38 -3.39 38.43 -7.18
CA VAL A 38 -3.63 39.87 -7.24
C VAL A 38 -3.79 40.26 -8.70
N SER A 39 -4.82 41.05 -9.01
CA SER A 39 -4.99 41.67 -10.32
C SER A 39 -5.47 43.12 -10.16
N GLY A 40 -4.67 44.05 -10.66
CA GLY A 40 -4.88 45.48 -10.48
C GLY A 40 -4.93 45.86 -8.99
N GLY A 41 -6.11 46.26 -8.51
CA GLY A 41 -6.37 46.61 -7.11
C GLY A 41 -7.09 45.52 -6.29
N THR A 42 -7.38 44.36 -6.89
CA THR A 42 -8.14 43.28 -6.24
C THR A 42 -7.22 42.16 -5.82
N SER A 43 -7.39 41.64 -4.59
CA SER A 43 -6.73 40.44 -4.11
C SER A 43 -7.72 39.27 -4.02
N TYR A 44 -7.23 38.07 -4.32
CA TYR A 44 -8.00 36.84 -4.26
C TYR A 44 -7.52 35.99 -3.09
N LYS A 45 -8.46 35.55 -2.24
CA LYS A 45 -8.13 34.82 -1.02
C LYS A 45 -7.84 33.36 -1.33
N MET A 46 -6.71 32.88 -0.85
CA MET A 46 -6.38 31.46 -0.79
C MET A 46 -6.91 30.85 0.51
N SER A 47 -7.45 29.64 0.45
CA SER A 47 -7.93 28.90 1.62
C SER A 47 -7.60 27.41 1.50
N ALA A 48 -7.48 26.74 2.64
CA ALA A 48 -7.39 25.30 2.70
C ALA A 48 -8.77 24.72 3.03
N SER A 49 -9.20 23.72 2.28
CA SER A 49 -10.47 23.03 2.49
C SER A 49 -10.30 21.53 2.29
N PRO A 50 -11.09 20.66 2.96
CA PRO A 50 -11.03 19.22 2.75
C PRO A 50 -11.19 18.87 1.27
N SER A 51 -10.39 17.93 0.77
CA SER A 51 -10.47 17.45 -0.60
C SER A 51 -11.82 16.76 -0.83
N PRO A 52 -12.51 17.05 -1.94
CA PRO A 52 -13.73 16.33 -2.31
C PRO A 52 -13.53 14.82 -2.46
N SER A 53 -12.30 14.36 -2.72
CA SER A 53 -11.94 12.94 -2.88
C SER A 53 -11.29 12.28 -1.67
N ASP A 54 -10.91 13.06 -0.66
CA ASP A 54 -10.28 12.57 0.57
C ASP A 54 -10.43 13.63 1.67
N PRO A 55 -11.49 13.59 2.49
CA PRO A 55 -11.74 14.60 3.51
C PRO A 55 -10.64 14.72 4.58
N LEU A 56 -9.75 13.73 4.70
CA LEU A 56 -8.60 13.77 5.61
C LEU A 56 -7.42 14.55 5.01
N GLN A 57 -7.45 14.85 3.71
CA GLN A 57 -6.45 15.66 3.04
C GLN A 57 -7.04 17.01 2.67
N TYR A 58 -6.28 18.08 2.94
CA TYR A 58 -6.68 19.43 2.55
C TYR A 58 -6.14 19.77 1.17
N ASN A 59 -7.01 20.34 0.35
CA ASN A 59 -6.69 20.99 -0.90
C ASN A 59 -6.57 22.49 -0.66
N VAL A 60 -5.88 23.16 -1.58
CA VAL A 60 -5.72 24.61 -1.59
C VAL A 60 -6.60 25.17 -2.70
N GLN A 61 -7.43 26.16 -2.37
CA GLN A 61 -8.38 26.78 -3.27
C GLN A 61 -8.18 28.29 -3.30
N VAL A 62 -8.48 28.92 -4.44
CA VAL A 62 -8.50 30.38 -4.61
C VAL A 62 -9.93 30.82 -4.93
N ALA A 63 -10.40 31.84 -4.20
CA ALA A 63 -11.74 32.40 -4.35
C ALA A 63 -11.75 33.59 -5.33
N TYR A 64 -12.53 33.45 -6.42
CA TYR A 64 -12.82 34.49 -7.40
C TYR A 64 -14.28 34.94 -7.25
N GLY A 65 -14.55 35.85 -6.31
CA GLY A 65 -15.92 36.19 -5.91
C GLY A 65 -16.59 35.00 -5.23
N GLN A 66 -17.65 34.45 -5.84
CA GLN A 66 -18.36 33.26 -5.33
C GLN A 66 -17.80 31.94 -5.85
N THR A 67 -16.90 31.97 -6.84
CA THR A 67 -16.32 30.76 -7.43
C THR A 67 -15.06 30.35 -6.67
N GLN A 68 -14.98 29.08 -6.25
CA GLN A 68 -13.78 28.50 -5.66
C GLN A 68 -13.09 27.60 -6.68
N THR A 69 -11.80 27.81 -6.91
CA THR A 69 -11.00 27.00 -7.83
C THR A 69 -9.92 26.25 -7.06
N ASP A 70 -9.88 24.92 -7.19
CA ASP A 70 -8.80 24.09 -6.64
C ASP A 70 -7.51 24.32 -7.43
N VAL A 71 -6.44 24.65 -6.71
CA VAL A 71 -5.12 24.90 -7.27
C VAL A 71 -4.07 23.91 -6.78
N THR A 72 -4.45 22.92 -5.97
CA THR A 72 -3.53 21.99 -5.28
C THR A 72 -2.54 21.32 -6.22
N SER A 73 -2.97 20.90 -7.40
CA SER A 73 -2.14 20.19 -8.38
C SER A 73 -1.15 21.09 -9.13
N VAL A 74 -1.42 22.40 -9.18
CA VAL A 74 -0.59 23.37 -9.92
C VAL A 74 0.30 24.20 -9.00
N LEU A 75 0.07 24.15 -7.69
CA LEU A 75 0.93 24.83 -6.72
C LEU A 75 2.33 24.21 -6.70
N THR A 76 3.32 25.03 -7.01
CA THR A 76 4.73 24.68 -6.95
C THR A 76 5.49 25.79 -6.23
N GLY A 77 6.64 25.46 -5.64
CA GLY A 77 7.46 26.42 -4.91
C GLY A 77 6.87 26.87 -3.56
N GLY A 78 7.71 27.55 -2.78
CA GLY A 78 7.38 27.96 -1.42
C GLY A 78 7.16 26.79 -0.45
N SER A 79 6.84 27.11 0.80
CA SER A 79 6.55 26.11 1.83
C SER A 79 5.30 25.28 1.53
N ILE A 80 4.26 25.86 0.92
CA ILE A 80 3.03 25.15 0.55
C ILE A 80 3.30 24.09 -0.53
N GLY A 81 4.02 24.46 -1.60
CA GLY A 81 4.41 23.50 -2.63
C GLY A 81 5.29 22.38 -2.07
N GLY A 82 6.19 22.69 -1.15
CA GLY A 82 7.01 21.71 -0.43
C GLY A 82 6.19 20.72 0.40
N LEU A 83 5.18 21.20 1.14
CA LEU A 83 4.27 20.35 1.92
C LEU A 83 3.44 19.42 1.03
N LEU A 84 2.90 19.95 -0.07
CA LEU A 84 2.13 19.15 -1.04
C LEU A 84 3.00 18.08 -1.70
N ARG A 85 4.24 18.43 -2.07
CA ARG A 85 5.21 17.50 -2.62
C ARG A 85 5.57 16.41 -1.62
N TYR A 86 5.92 16.76 -0.38
CA TYR A 86 6.22 15.80 0.69
C TYR A 86 5.05 14.84 0.92
N ARG A 87 3.82 15.37 1.00
CA ARG A 87 2.62 14.56 1.18
C ARG A 87 2.47 13.52 0.07
N ASN A 88 2.59 13.93 -1.18
CA ASN A 88 2.28 13.08 -2.34
C ASN A 88 3.43 12.14 -2.74
N GLU A 89 4.69 12.59 -2.62
CA GLU A 89 5.86 11.83 -3.06
C GLU A 89 6.50 10.99 -1.96
N VAL A 90 6.30 11.33 -0.69
CA VAL A 90 6.97 10.67 0.44
C VAL A 90 5.96 10.04 1.40
N LEU A 91 5.10 10.85 2.01
CA LEU A 91 4.25 10.41 3.12
C LEU A 91 3.24 9.36 2.68
N VAL A 92 2.48 9.63 1.62
CA VAL A 92 1.44 8.72 1.13
C VAL A 92 2.04 7.38 0.64
N PRO A 93 3.05 7.36 -0.24
CA PRO A 93 3.67 6.09 -0.67
C PRO A 93 4.28 5.30 0.49
N ALA A 94 4.97 5.96 1.43
CA ALA A 94 5.61 5.27 2.55
C ALA A 94 4.58 4.67 3.53
N THR A 95 3.48 5.38 3.81
CA THR A 95 2.41 4.87 4.69
C THR A 95 1.67 3.69 4.06
N ASN A 96 1.37 3.76 2.76
CA ASN A 96 0.77 2.65 2.02
C ASN A 96 1.70 1.42 1.99
N GLU A 97 3.00 1.59 1.74
CA GLU A 97 3.96 0.49 1.70
C GLU A 97 4.18 -0.17 3.07
N LEU A 98 4.26 0.64 4.14
CA LEU A 98 4.34 0.14 5.51
C LEU A 98 3.08 -0.65 5.86
N GLY A 99 1.91 -0.10 5.54
CA GLY A 99 0.63 -0.76 5.79
C GLY A 99 0.45 -2.06 5.01
N ARG A 100 0.92 -2.09 3.76
CA ARG A 100 0.96 -3.30 2.93
C ARG A 100 1.83 -4.39 3.55
N THR A 101 3.03 -4.03 4.01
CA THR A 101 3.95 -4.97 4.64
C THR A 101 3.35 -5.56 5.93
N ALA A 102 2.71 -4.72 6.75
CA ALA A 102 2.02 -5.17 7.96
C ALA A 102 0.85 -6.13 7.66
N MET A 103 0.07 -5.85 6.61
CA MET A 103 -1.03 -6.73 6.18
C MET A 103 -0.53 -8.08 5.68
N VAL A 104 0.52 -8.11 4.86
CA VAL A 104 1.13 -9.37 4.39
C VAL A 104 1.67 -10.16 5.58
N LEU A 105 2.34 -9.52 6.54
CA LEU A 105 2.82 -10.18 7.75
C LEU A 105 1.65 -10.82 8.53
N SER A 106 0.61 -10.05 8.83
CA SER A 106 -0.56 -10.52 9.58
C SER A 106 -1.22 -11.71 8.89
N ASP A 107 -1.51 -11.58 7.60
CA ASP A 107 -2.18 -12.60 6.79
C ASP A 107 -1.37 -13.89 6.65
N GLN A 108 -0.08 -13.79 6.32
CA GLN A 108 0.76 -14.98 6.13
C GLN A 108 0.98 -15.73 7.43
N VAL A 109 1.22 -15.01 8.54
CA VAL A 109 1.37 -15.64 9.85
C VAL A 109 0.05 -16.27 10.30
N ASN A 110 -1.08 -15.57 10.18
CA ASN A 110 -2.38 -16.13 10.51
C ASN A 110 -2.71 -17.36 9.67
N SER A 111 -2.49 -17.30 8.36
CA SER A 111 -2.73 -18.41 7.44
C SER A 111 -1.89 -19.64 7.81
N GLN A 112 -0.62 -19.46 8.20
CA GLN A 112 0.23 -20.56 8.62
C GLN A 112 -0.15 -21.09 10.02
N MET A 113 -0.48 -20.21 10.96
CA MET A 113 -0.92 -20.60 12.30
C MET A 113 -2.21 -21.43 12.27
N ASN A 114 -3.17 -21.08 11.40
CA ASN A 114 -4.42 -21.83 11.24
C ASN A 114 -4.25 -23.23 10.62
N GLN A 115 -3.07 -23.55 10.09
CA GLN A 115 -2.74 -24.88 9.57
C GLN A 115 -2.05 -25.77 10.62
N GLY A 116 -1.67 -25.22 11.78
CA GLY A 116 -1.00 -25.97 12.83
C GLY A 116 -1.93 -26.53 13.89
N ILE A 117 -1.32 -27.24 14.84
CA ILE A 117 -1.95 -27.75 16.06
C ILE A 117 -1.26 -27.13 17.28
N ASP A 118 -2.07 -26.66 18.22
CA ASP A 118 -1.63 -26.06 19.48
C ASP A 118 -1.21 -27.12 20.52
N SER A 119 -0.73 -26.64 21.68
CA SER A 119 -0.30 -27.55 22.76
C SER A 119 -1.45 -28.38 23.35
N LYS A 120 -2.70 -27.95 23.14
CA LYS A 120 -3.93 -28.60 23.62
C LYS A 120 -4.46 -29.64 22.61
N GLY A 121 -3.89 -29.71 21.40
CA GLY A 121 -4.33 -30.61 20.33
C GLY A 121 -5.43 -30.02 19.43
N ASN A 122 -5.69 -28.71 19.52
CA ASN A 122 -6.66 -28.02 18.68
C ASN A 122 -5.99 -27.38 17.47
N PHE A 123 -6.75 -27.17 16.40
CA PHE A 123 -6.30 -26.35 15.28
C PHE A 123 -6.01 -24.91 15.73
N GLY A 124 -4.95 -24.33 15.18
CA GLY A 124 -4.56 -22.98 15.48
C GLY A 124 -5.60 -21.92 15.11
N SER A 125 -5.45 -20.77 15.76
CA SER A 125 -6.19 -19.55 15.49
C SER A 125 -5.26 -18.45 14.95
N ASN A 126 -5.85 -17.30 14.62
CA ASN A 126 -5.09 -16.12 14.23
C ASN A 126 -4.16 -15.65 15.37
N LEU A 127 -2.91 -15.33 15.03
CA LEU A 127 -1.97 -14.67 15.94
C LEU A 127 -2.23 -13.17 15.99
N TYR A 128 -2.52 -12.57 14.84
CA TYR A 128 -2.81 -11.15 14.68
C TYR A 128 -4.30 -10.92 14.36
N SER A 129 -4.79 -9.69 14.58
CA SER A 129 -6.12 -9.28 14.13
C SER A 129 -6.31 -9.56 12.63
N SER A 130 -7.52 -9.99 12.26
CA SER A 130 -7.88 -10.18 10.85
C SER A 130 -7.70 -8.87 10.09
N ILE A 131 -7.03 -8.93 8.94
CA ILE A 131 -6.93 -7.77 8.05
C ILE A 131 -8.29 -7.41 7.47
N ASN A 132 -9.26 -8.33 7.44
CA ASN A 132 -10.62 -8.11 6.93
C ASN A 132 -11.63 -8.02 8.10
N SER A 133 -11.29 -7.32 9.17
CA SER A 133 -12.30 -6.93 10.17
C SER A 133 -13.36 -6.03 9.54
N ALA A 134 -14.57 -5.99 10.12
CA ALA A 134 -15.65 -5.15 9.62
C ALA A 134 -15.25 -3.66 9.51
N ASP A 135 -14.51 -3.16 10.50
CA ASP A 135 -13.97 -1.81 10.49
C ASP A 135 -12.96 -1.60 9.36
N ALA A 136 -12.01 -2.53 9.17
CA ALA A 136 -11.01 -2.42 8.12
C ALA A 136 -11.64 -2.43 6.72
N ILE A 137 -12.66 -3.26 6.49
CA ILE A 137 -13.38 -3.36 5.21
C ILE A 137 -14.05 -2.03 4.86
N THR A 138 -14.70 -1.37 5.82
CA THR A 138 -15.48 -0.15 5.60
C THR A 138 -14.62 1.12 5.53
N GLN A 139 -13.43 1.12 6.14
CA GLN A 139 -12.51 2.27 6.19
C GLN A 139 -11.55 2.37 4.99
N ARG A 140 -11.50 1.34 4.13
CA ARG A 140 -10.63 1.29 2.95
C ARG A 140 -11.16 2.04 1.73
N SER A 141 -12.33 2.65 1.85
CA SER A 141 -13.00 3.39 0.79
C SER A 141 -13.41 4.76 1.32
N ILE A 142 -13.30 5.77 0.46
CA ILE A 142 -13.80 7.12 0.69
C ILE A 142 -14.61 7.52 -0.53
N GLY A 143 -15.92 7.68 -0.37
CA GLY A 143 -16.78 8.23 -1.41
C GLY A 143 -16.51 9.72 -1.63
N LYS A 144 -16.52 10.18 -2.88
CA LYS A 144 -16.42 11.62 -3.16
C LYS A 144 -17.63 12.35 -2.60
N THR A 145 -17.41 13.58 -2.11
CA THR A 145 -18.50 14.43 -1.60
C THR A 145 -19.50 14.85 -2.69
N THR A 146 -19.14 14.71 -3.95
CA THR A 146 -19.99 14.97 -5.12
C THR A 146 -20.78 13.74 -5.59
N ASN A 147 -20.61 12.58 -4.93
CA ASN A 147 -21.42 11.40 -5.23
C ASN A 147 -22.89 11.64 -4.88
N SER A 148 -23.73 10.75 -5.39
CA SER A 148 -25.16 10.73 -5.09
C SER A 148 -25.41 10.66 -3.57
N VAL A 149 -26.49 11.29 -3.13
CA VAL A 149 -26.87 11.31 -1.71
C VAL A 149 -27.11 9.87 -1.25
N GLY A 150 -26.42 9.47 -0.19
CA GLY A 150 -26.52 8.12 0.38
C GLY A 150 -25.53 7.12 -0.19
N SER A 151 -24.69 7.45 -1.19
CA SER A 151 -23.70 6.50 -1.76
C SER A 151 -22.67 6.02 -0.73
N GLY A 152 -22.37 6.83 0.29
CA GLY A 152 -21.51 6.45 1.42
C GLY A 152 -20.10 6.01 0.99
N ASN A 153 -19.62 4.92 1.60
CA ASN A 153 -18.37 4.24 1.24
C ASN A 153 -18.65 2.82 0.73
N LEU A 154 -17.69 2.24 0.03
CA LEU A 154 -17.71 0.84 -0.40
C LEU A 154 -17.07 -0.07 0.65
N ASN A 155 -17.46 -1.34 0.63
CA ASN A 155 -16.73 -2.38 1.35
C ASN A 155 -15.56 -2.85 0.48
N VAL A 156 -14.34 -2.83 1.03
CA VAL A 156 -13.13 -3.29 0.32
C VAL A 156 -12.51 -4.47 1.07
N THR A 157 -12.63 -5.65 0.48
CA THR A 157 -12.15 -6.92 1.05
C THR A 157 -10.87 -7.36 0.36
N ILE A 158 -9.86 -7.73 1.13
CA ILE A 158 -8.59 -8.24 0.59
C ILE A 158 -8.72 -9.74 0.39
N GLY A 159 -8.63 -10.20 -0.85
CA GLY A 159 -8.63 -11.63 -1.17
C GLY A 159 -7.22 -12.23 -1.28
N ASP A 160 -6.21 -11.42 -1.65
CA ASP A 160 -4.84 -11.90 -1.81
C ASP A 160 -3.84 -10.80 -1.44
N THR A 161 -3.27 -10.89 -0.24
CA THR A 161 -2.29 -9.90 0.24
C THR A 161 -1.02 -9.84 -0.61
N SER A 162 -0.66 -10.94 -1.29
CA SER A 162 0.57 -11.01 -2.06
C SER A 162 0.52 -10.13 -3.31
N LYS A 163 -0.66 -9.92 -3.87
CA LYS A 163 -0.89 -9.10 -5.08
C LYS A 163 -1.09 -7.62 -4.79
N LEU A 164 -1.24 -7.24 -3.52
CA LEU A 164 -1.44 -5.84 -3.15
C LEU A 164 -0.26 -4.97 -3.58
N THR A 165 -0.58 -3.75 -3.99
CA THR A 165 0.38 -2.69 -4.30
C THR A 165 0.33 -1.59 -3.23
N ALA A 166 1.29 -0.66 -3.28
CA ALA A 166 1.31 0.54 -2.44
C ALA A 166 0.49 1.70 -3.04
N ASN A 167 -0.23 1.48 -4.13
CA ASN A 167 -1.02 2.52 -4.76
C ASN A 167 -2.39 2.66 -4.10
N ASP A 168 -2.94 3.87 -4.23
CA ASP A 168 -4.38 4.09 -4.06
C ASP A 168 -5.07 3.82 -5.41
N TYR A 169 -6.39 3.73 -5.37
CA TYR A 169 -7.21 3.46 -6.56
C TYR A 169 -8.40 4.40 -6.61
N GLU A 170 -8.89 4.66 -7.82
CA GLU A 170 -10.17 5.28 -8.05
C GLU A 170 -11.12 4.24 -8.66
N VAL A 171 -12.26 4.03 -8.02
CA VAL A 171 -13.36 3.20 -8.52
C VAL A 171 -14.47 4.12 -8.99
N THR A 172 -14.81 4.08 -10.27
CA THR A 172 -15.84 4.94 -10.85
C THR A 172 -16.91 4.09 -11.51
N PHE A 173 -18.15 4.31 -11.08
CA PHE A 173 -19.33 3.59 -11.52
C PHE A 173 -19.85 4.14 -12.85
N SER A 174 -20.09 3.25 -13.81
CA SER A 174 -20.75 3.59 -15.08
C SER A 174 -22.27 3.52 -14.98
N ASP A 175 -22.79 2.77 -14.01
CA ASP A 175 -24.20 2.62 -13.65
C ASP A 175 -24.31 2.16 -12.18
N SER A 176 -25.46 1.64 -11.74
CA SER A 176 -25.67 1.20 -10.36
C SER A 176 -24.88 -0.06 -9.94
N SER A 177 -24.17 -0.72 -10.86
CA SER A 177 -23.51 -2.01 -10.60
C SER A 177 -22.15 -2.17 -11.26
N ASN A 178 -21.96 -1.65 -12.47
CA ASN A 178 -20.72 -1.77 -13.24
C ASN A 178 -19.79 -0.60 -12.94
N PHE A 179 -18.49 -0.91 -12.84
CA PHE A 179 -17.48 0.08 -12.50
C PHE A 179 -16.13 -0.20 -13.17
N SER A 180 -15.30 0.84 -13.23
CA SER A 180 -13.90 0.77 -13.64
C SER A 180 -12.98 1.13 -12.49
N VAL A 181 -11.79 0.52 -12.46
CA VAL A 181 -10.77 0.72 -11.44
C VAL A 181 -9.52 1.29 -12.11
N ARG A 182 -9.00 2.40 -11.58
CA ARG A 182 -7.77 3.04 -12.03
C ARG A 182 -6.81 3.22 -10.87
N ARG A 183 -5.49 3.08 -11.09
CA ARG A 183 -4.47 3.41 -10.09
C ARG A 183 -4.35 4.92 -9.95
N LEU A 184 -4.11 5.38 -8.73
CA LEU A 184 -3.71 6.75 -8.44
C LEU A 184 -2.22 6.77 -8.05
N PRO A 185 -1.45 7.81 -8.46
CA PRO A 185 -1.92 9.02 -9.16
C PRO A 185 -1.87 8.95 -10.70
N ASN A 186 -1.30 7.90 -11.29
CA ASN A 186 -1.03 7.86 -12.74
C ASN A 186 -2.27 7.63 -13.64
N GLY A 187 -3.39 7.20 -13.07
CA GLY A 187 -4.65 6.97 -13.79
C GLY A 187 -4.65 5.71 -14.66
N GLU A 188 -3.67 4.81 -14.50
CA GLU A 188 -3.59 3.56 -15.24
C GLU A 188 -4.79 2.67 -14.95
N SER A 189 -5.40 2.12 -16.00
CA SER A 189 -6.52 1.19 -15.86
C SER A 189 -6.06 -0.14 -15.26
N VAL A 190 -6.72 -0.58 -14.19
CA VAL A 190 -6.54 -1.92 -13.59
C VAL A 190 -7.56 -2.90 -14.17
N GLY A 191 -8.74 -2.41 -14.55
CA GLY A 191 -9.79 -3.21 -15.16
C GLY A 191 -11.19 -2.66 -14.88
N ALA A 192 -12.19 -3.43 -15.25
CA ALA A 192 -13.60 -3.19 -14.93
C ALA A 192 -14.22 -4.43 -14.30
N GLY A 193 -15.29 -4.25 -13.52
CA GLY A 193 -16.04 -5.33 -12.88
C GLY A 193 -17.48 -4.94 -12.58
N SER A 194 -18.22 -5.89 -12.02
CA SER A 194 -19.61 -5.71 -11.62
C SER A 194 -19.82 -6.11 -10.17
N LEU A 195 -20.70 -5.40 -9.47
CA LEU A 195 -21.15 -5.81 -8.14
C LEU A 195 -21.94 -7.13 -8.13
N ALA A 196 -22.36 -7.61 -9.30
CA ALA A 196 -23.01 -8.91 -9.49
C ALA A 196 -22.03 -10.08 -9.68
N ASP A 197 -20.72 -9.82 -9.79
CA ASP A 197 -19.72 -10.87 -9.98
C ASP A 197 -19.70 -11.81 -8.75
N ASN A 198 -19.84 -13.12 -8.97
CA ASN A 198 -19.78 -14.14 -7.93
C ASN A 198 -18.82 -15.29 -8.33
N PRO A 199 -17.65 -15.43 -7.69
CA PRO A 199 -17.14 -14.58 -6.62
C PRO A 199 -16.81 -13.15 -7.10
N PRO A 200 -16.77 -12.15 -6.20
CA PRO A 200 -16.39 -10.79 -6.55
C PRO A 200 -15.03 -10.73 -7.25
N LYS A 201 -14.96 -9.97 -8.33
CA LYS A 201 -13.73 -9.82 -9.12
C LYS A 201 -12.62 -9.17 -8.28
N GLN A 202 -11.42 -9.73 -8.38
CA GLN A 202 -10.21 -9.22 -7.72
C GLN A 202 -9.47 -8.22 -8.61
N PHE A 203 -9.01 -7.13 -8.01
CA PHE A 203 -8.19 -6.07 -8.59
C PHE A 203 -6.93 -5.98 -7.74
N GLU A 204 -5.81 -6.51 -8.24
CA GLU A 204 -4.52 -6.48 -7.51
C GLU A 204 -4.63 -6.91 -6.04
N GLY A 205 -5.42 -7.95 -5.76
CA GLY A 205 -5.55 -8.54 -4.42
C GLY A 205 -6.70 -8.01 -3.56
N PHE A 206 -7.47 -7.01 -4.02
CA PHE A 206 -8.69 -6.57 -3.34
C PHE A 206 -9.94 -6.74 -4.23
N SER A 207 -11.09 -6.81 -3.59
CA SER A 207 -12.41 -6.78 -4.21
C SER A 207 -13.27 -5.70 -3.56
N VAL A 208 -14.32 -5.31 -4.27
CA VAL A 208 -15.22 -4.23 -3.86
C VAL A 208 -16.64 -4.77 -3.81
N SER A 209 -17.38 -4.43 -2.76
CA SER A 209 -18.80 -4.71 -2.64
C SER A 209 -19.55 -3.50 -2.08
N LEU A 210 -20.88 -3.53 -2.25
CA LEU A 210 -21.75 -2.52 -1.70
C LEU A 210 -21.81 -2.60 -0.18
N ASN A 211 -21.77 -1.44 0.47
CA ASN A 211 -22.12 -1.30 1.88
C ASN A 211 -23.58 -0.83 2.03
N GLY A 212 -24.51 -1.50 1.34
CA GLY A 212 -25.96 -1.24 1.43
C GLY A 212 -26.48 0.05 0.78
N ASN A 213 -25.64 0.80 0.06
CA ASN A 213 -25.97 2.11 -0.48
C ASN A 213 -26.48 2.08 -1.93
N THR A 214 -27.27 3.07 -2.34
CA THR A 214 -27.64 3.26 -3.76
C THR A 214 -26.52 3.98 -4.50
N LEU A 215 -26.15 3.47 -5.67
CA LEU A 215 -25.11 4.06 -6.53
C LEU A 215 -25.71 4.53 -7.86
N ALA A 216 -25.13 5.58 -8.42
CA ALA A 216 -25.46 6.08 -9.75
C ALA A 216 -24.24 6.18 -10.66
N ALA A 217 -24.50 6.30 -11.96
CA ALA A 217 -23.48 6.59 -12.96
C ALA A 217 -22.74 7.88 -12.59
N GLY A 218 -21.40 7.81 -12.55
CA GLY A 218 -20.53 8.94 -12.19
C GLY A 218 -20.11 8.96 -10.72
N ASP A 219 -20.74 8.16 -9.84
CA ASP A 219 -20.27 8.01 -8.46
C ASP A 219 -18.86 7.43 -8.46
N SER A 220 -17.98 8.00 -7.64
CA SER A 220 -16.55 7.70 -7.63
C SER A 220 -16.00 7.62 -6.21
N PHE A 221 -15.14 6.65 -5.98
CA PHE A 221 -14.62 6.30 -4.65
C PHE A 221 -13.10 6.17 -4.71
N LYS A 222 -12.43 6.81 -3.76
CA LYS A 222 -11.01 6.57 -3.52
C LYS A 222 -10.87 5.31 -2.66
N VAL A 223 -10.13 4.34 -3.14
CA VAL A 223 -9.85 3.09 -2.45
C VAL A 223 -8.39 3.09 -2.00
N ILE A 224 -8.18 2.82 -0.71
CA ILE A 224 -6.90 2.90 0.00
C ILE A 224 -6.59 1.57 0.71
N PRO A 225 -6.36 0.45 -0.03
CA PRO A 225 -6.41 -0.90 0.54
C PRO A 225 -5.44 -1.12 1.71
N THR A 226 -4.27 -0.48 1.63
CA THR A 226 -3.13 -0.74 2.51
C THR A 226 -2.88 0.35 3.55
N ARG A 227 -3.45 1.55 3.39
CA ARG A 227 -3.09 2.76 4.15
C ARG A 227 -3.16 2.59 5.68
N THR A 228 -4.20 1.92 6.17
CA THR A 228 -4.44 1.71 7.60
C THR A 228 -3.86 0.40 8.12
N GLY A 229 -3.25 -0.43 7.25
CA GLY A 229 -2.80 -1.78 7.59
C GLY A 229 -1.83 -1.84 8.77
N ALA A 230 -0.90 -0.89 8.86
CA ALA A 230 0.08 -0.82 9.94
C ALA A 230 -0.51 -0.29 11.26
N ALA A 231 -1.55 0.55 11.20
CA ALA A 231 -2.23 1.04 12.39
C ALA A 231 -3.25 0.03 12.92
N GLY A 232 -3.80 -0.83 12.06
CA GLY A 232 -4.80 -1.85 12.40
C GLY A 232 -4.24 -3.20 12.85
N ILE A 233 -2.94 -3.41 12.78
CA ILE A 233 -2.31 -4.66 13.23
C ILE A 233 -2.27 -4.70 14.76
N SER A 234 -2.74 -5.80 15.33
CA SER A 234 -2.69 -6.07 16.78
C SER A 234 -2.55 -7.57 17.02
N VAL A 235 -2.05 -7.97 18.19
CA VAL A 235 -1.98 -9.39 18.57
C VAL A 235 -3.37 -9.84 19.05
N ALA A 236 -3.92 -10.87 18.42
CA ALA A 236 -5.21 -11.46 18.76
C ALA A 236 -5.07 -12.62 19.76
N LEU A 237 -3.93 -13.33 19.75
CA LEU A 237 -3.69 -14.46 20.64
C LEU A 237 -3.34 -13.96 22.06
N THR A 238 -3.98 -14.55 23.08
CA THR A 238 -3.78 -14.14 24.49
C THR A 238 -3.09 -15.20 25.34
N ASP A 239 -3.19 -16.49 24.98
CA ASP A 239 -2.55 -17.61 25.68
C ASP A 239 -1.45 -18.22 24.81
N ALA A 240 -0.22 -18.31 25.36
CA ALA A 240 0.91 -18.93 24.67
C ALA A 240 0.66 -20.42 24.33
N LYS A 241 -0.22 -21.10 25.05
CA LYS A 241 -0.59 -22.50 24.76
C LYS A 241 -1.39 -22.67 23.47
N ASP A 242 -1.98 -21.60 22.96
CA ASP A 242 -2.74 -21.59 21.69
C ASP A 242 -1.83 -21.36 20.47
N ILE A 243 -0.52 -21.22 20.69
CA ILE A 243 0.46 -21.18 19.60
C ILE A 243 0.50 -22.57 18.94
N ALA A 244 -0.02 -22.63 17.72
CA ALA A 244 -0.07 -23.81 16.88
C ALA A 244 1.29 -24.17 16.25
N ALA A 245 2.23 -24.64 17.07
CA ALA A 245 3.60 -24.93 16.64
C ALA A 245 3.75 -26.24 15.85
N ALA A 246 2.87 -27.22 16.07
CA ALA A 246 2.94 -28.53 15.46
C ALA A 246 2.26 -28.56 14.09
N ALA A 247 2.75 -29.38 13.16
CA ALA A 247 2.00 -29.70 11.94
C ALA A 247 0.73 -30.52 12.28
N PRO A 248 -0.32 -30.48 11.45
CA PRO A 248 -1.62 -31.06 11.78
C PRO A 248 -1.64 -32.59 11.73
N LEU A 249 -0.74 -33.17 10.94
CA LEU A 249 -0.68 -34.59 10.69
C LEU A 249 0.71 -35.13 10.99
N THR A 250 0.74 -36.34 11.53
CA THR A 250 1.95 -37.13 11.74
C THR A 250 1.77 -38.50 11.10
N ALA A 251 2.88 -39.13 10.73
CA ALA A 251 2.90 -40.50 10.26
C ALA A 251 3.85 -41.37 11.09
N THR A 252 3.48 -42.64 11.20
CA THR A 252 4.25 -43.68 11.88
C THR A 252 4.27 -44.94 11.02
N ALA A 253 5.44 -45.59 10.92
CA ALA A 253 5.54 -46.90 10.28
C ALA A 253 4.84 -47.99 11.13
N GLY A 254 4.21 -48.95 10.47
CA GLY A 254 3.63 -50.11 11.13
C GLY A 254 4.71 -50.98 11.78
N SER A 255 4.43 -51.53 12.96
CA SER A 255 5.36 -52.41 13.69
C SER A 255 5.61 -53.75 12.99
N SER A 256 4.73 -54.15 12.07
CA SER A 256 4.86 -55.34 11.22
C SER A 256 5.60 -55.07 9.91
N ASN A 257 6.06 -53.83 9.67
CA ASN A 257 6.80 -53.52 8.46
C ASN A 257 8.11 -54.31 8.46
N SER A 258 8.41 -54.93 7.32
CA SER A 258 9.59 -55.80 7.17
C SER A 258 10.54 -55.33 6.07
N GLY A 259 10.13 -54.37 5.24
CA GLY A 259 10.99 -53.70 4.28
C GLY A 259 11.82 -52.58 4.90
N THR A 260 12.69 -51.99 4.07
CA THR A 260 13.54 -50.84 4.45
C THR A 260 12.89 -49.49 4.11
N GLY A 261 11.56 -49.48 3.97
CA GLY A 261 10.79 -48.30 3.57
C GLY A 261 10.92 -47.15 4.56
N GLY A 262 11.51 -46.04 4.12
CA GLY A 262 11.55 -44.78 4.86
C GLY A 262 10.41 -43.85 4.45
N PHE A 263 10.08 -42.88 5.31
CA PHE A 263 9.09 -41.85 4.99
C PHE A 263 9.47 -40.48 5.59
N THR A 264 9.00 -39.41 4.96
CA THR A 264 8.94 -38.08 5.59
C THR A 264 7.57 -37.85 6.21
N GLN A 265 7.53 -37.04 7.27
CA GLN A 265 6.27 -36.67 7.90
C GLN A 265 5.35 -35.94 6.91
N PRO A 266 4.02 -36.17 6.96
CA PRO A 266 3.07 -35.59 6.02
C PRO A 266 3.01 -34.07 6.13
N VAL A 267 2.93 -33.40 4.99
CA VAL A 267 2.71 -31.97 4.84
C VAL A 267 1.32 -31.77 4.23
N LEU A 268 0.52 -30.90 4.84
CA LEU A 268 -0.77 -30.48 4.28
C LEU A 268 -0.52 -29.35 3.29
N ASN A 269 -0.83 -29.57 2.01
CA ASN A 269 -0.63 -28.57 0.95
C ASN A 269 -1.88 -27.69 0.75
N THR A 270 -3.06 -28.20 1.08
CA THR A 270 -4.30 -27.43 1.04
C THR A 270 -4.36 -26.45 2.21
N LYS A 271 -4.36 -25.16 1.88
CA LYS A 271 -4.46 -24.07 2.86
C LYS A 271 -5.92 -23.83 3.25
N SER A 272 -6.13 -23.47 4.52
CA SER A 272 -7.42 -22.99 5.02
C SER A 272 -7.63 -21.53 4.57
N ASP A 273 -8.82 -21.17 4.12
CA ASP A 273 -9.20 -19.76 3.98
C ASP A 273 -9.61 -19.20 5.34
N ILE A 274 -8.72 -18.41 5.94
CA ILE A 274 -8.92 -17.83 7.28
C ILE A 274 -10.03 -16.76 7.33
N TYR A 275 -10.60 -16.38 6.18
CA TYR A 275 -11.72 -15.43 6.07
C TYR A 275 -13.07 -16.13 5.86
N ASP A 276 -13.07 -17.43 5.52
CA ASP A 276 -14.28 -18.25 5.43
C ASP A 276 -14.30 -19.27 6.58
N SER A 277 -15.12 -18.97 7.60
CA SER A 277 -15.26 -19.84 8.77
C SER A 277 -15.87 -21.20 8.44
N THR A 278 -16.74 -21.27 7.42
CA THR A 278 -17.43 -22.50 7.02
C THR A 278 -16.46 -23.40 6.27
N GLN A 279 -15.74 -22.88 5.28
CA GLN A 279 -14.72 -23.64 4.56
C GLN A 279 -13.59 -24.12 5.50
N THR A 280 -13.17 -23.27 6.42
CA THR A 280 -12.19 -23.65 7.46
C THR A 280 -12.73 -24.78 8.35
N ALA A 281 -13.99 -24.72 8.76
CA ALA A 281 -14.60 -25.78 9.55
C ALA A 281 -14.70 -27.09 8.77
N ASP A 282 -15.11 -27.04 7.50
CA ASP A 282 -15.23 -28.22 6.62
C ASP A 282 -13.88 -28.91 6.43
N LEU A 283 -12.82 -28.17 6.13
CA LEU A 283 -11.47 -28.73 5.99
C LEU A 283 -10.98 -29.38 7.30
N ARG A 284 -11.16 -28.70 8.44
CA ARG A 284 -10.74 -29.23 9.76
C ARG A 284 -11.54 -30.47 10.15
N ASN A 285 -12.84 -30.50 9.86
CA ASN A 285 -13.69 -31.65 10.10
C ASN A 285 -13.29 -32.82 9.20
N ALA A 286 -13.01 -32.55 7.92
CA ALA A 286 -12.53 -33.55 6.97
C ALA A 286 -11.21 -34.19 7.40
N LEU A 287 -10.25 -33.39 7.90
CA LEU A 287 -8.99 -33.89 8.45
C LEU A 287 -9.22 -34.81 9.64
N LYS A 288 -10.08 -34.40 10.58
CA LYS A 288 -10.42 -35.20 11.77
C LYS A 288 -11.18 -36.49 11.42
N SER A 289 -12.15 -36.44 10.51
CA SER A 289 -12.99 -37.59 10.17
C SER A 289 -12.29 -38.60 9.26
N SER A 290 -11.34 -38.15 8.44
CA SER A 290 -10.59 -39.02 7.54
C SER A 290 -9.48 -39.78 8.26
N THR A 291 -8.98 -39.24 9.38
CA THR A 291 -7.87 -39.83 10.14
C THR A 291 -8.36 -40.74 11.28
N PRO A 292 -7.61 -41.82 11.63
CA PRO A 292 -6.36 -42.23 11.00
C PRO A 292 -6.57 -42.90 9.64
N MET A 293 -5.69 -42.57 8.70
CA MET A 293 -5.57 -43.24 7.40
C MET A 293 -4.33 -44.12 7.41
N LYS A 294 -4.30 -45.14 6.58
CA LYS A 294 -3.17 -46.06 6.47
C LYS A 294 -2.78 -46.21 5.01
N LEU A 295 -1.56 -45.80 4.69
CA LEU A 295 -0.96 -46.08 3.39
C LEU A 295 -0.48 -47.53 3.41
N VAL A 296 -0.96 -48.36 2.50
CA VAL A 296 -0.61 -49.79 2.39
C VAL A 296 0.14 -50.02 1.09
N MET A 297 1.33 -50.60 1.21
CA MET A 297 2.20 -50.91 0.08
C MET A 297 1.82 -52.25 -0.56
N GLY A 298 1.70 -52.27 -1.88
CA GLY A 298 1.47 -53.47 -2.69
C GLY A 298 2.75 -54.26 -2.93
N ALA A 299 2.68 -55.30 -3.76
CA ALA A 299 3.89 -56.01 -4.21
C ALA A 299 4.63 -55.20 -5.29
N ALA A 300 5.96 -55.20 -5.24
CA ALA A 300 6.77 -54.64 -6.32
C ALA A 300 6.84 -55.62 -7.49
N ASN A 301 6.77 -55.09 -8.71
CA ASN A 301 6.99 -55.87 -9.92
C ASN A 301 8.50 -56.02 -10.23
N SER A 302 8.82 -56.79 -11.28
CA SER A 302 10.21 -57.02 -11.72
C SER A 302 10.95 -55.76 -12.17
N SER A 303 10.24 -54.68 -12.47
CA SER A 303 10.81 -53.35 -12.78
C SER A 303 10.96 -52.45 -11.55
N GLY A 304 10.64 -52.96 -10.35
CA GLY A 304 10.70 -52.20 -9.09
C GLY A 304 9.54 -51.23 -8.87
N VAL A 305 8.53 -51.22 -9.75
CA VAL A 305 7.32 -50.41 -9.57
C VAL A 305 6.39 -51.11 -8.58
N GLN A 306 5.93 -50.37 -7.59
CA GLN A 306 5.11 -50.87 -6.49
C GLN A 306 3.90 -49.98 -6.31
N SER A 307 2.71 -50.57 -6.26
CA SER A 307 1.48 -49.81 -5.98
C SER A 307 1.37 -49.47 -4.49
N TYR A 308 0.59 -48.44 -4.18
CA TYR A 308 0.12 -48.14 -2.83
C TYR A 308 -1.35 -47.75 -2.86
N THR A 309 -2.04 -48.00 -1.76
CA THR A 309 -3.45 -47.62 -1.56
C THR A 309 -3.62 -46.97 -0.19
N LEU A 310 -4.54 -46.02 -0.10
CA LEU A 310 -4.88 -45.37 1.16
C LEU A 310 -6.20 -45.94 1.69
N ILE A 311 -6.16 -46.50 2.89
CA ILE A 311 -7.33 -47.07 3.55
C ILE A 311 -7.66 -46.33 4.85
N ASN A 312 -8.93 -46.31 5.23
CA ASN A 312 -9.40 -45.72 6.48
C ASN A 312 -9.19 -46.69 7.66
N ALA A 313 -9.52 -46.24 8.87
CA ALA A 313 -9.41 -47.04 10.09
C ALA A 313 -10.23 -48.35 10.07
N SER A 314 -11.30 -48.41 9.26
CA SER A 314 -12.14 -49.61 9.09
C SER A 314 -11.65 -50.55 7.98
N GLY A 315 -10.55 -50.21 7.29
CA GLY A 315 -10.00 -50.98 6.17
C GLY A 315 -10.65 -50.71 4.81
N GLY A 316 -11.62 -49.78 4.73
CA GLY A 316 -12.20 -49.34 3.46
C GLY A 316 -11.30 -48.35 2.73
N ALA A 317 -11.46 -48.23 1.39
CA ALA A 317 -10.69 -47.26 0.61
C ALA A 317 -11.04 -45.82 1.01
N VAL A 318 -10.02 -44.97 1.17
CA VAL A 318 -10.21 -43.51 1.22
C VAL A 318 -10.48 -43.03 -0.20
N LEU A 319 -11.51 -42.19 -0.38
CA LEU A 319 -11.96 -41.74 -1.69
C LEU A 319 -11.51 -40.30 -1.99
N ASP A 320 -11.26 -40.00 -3.25
CA ASP A 320 -11.04 -38.64 -3.76
C ASP A 320 -12.37 -37.89 -3.98
N GLN A 321 -12.30 -36.64 -4.46
CA GLN A 321 -13.49 -35.82 -4.77
C GLN A 321 -14.43 -36.44 -5.83
N ASN A 322 -13.92 -37.34 -6.67
CA ASN A 322 -14.66 -38.02 -7.73
C ASN A 322 -15.20 -39.39 -7.28
N GLY A 323 -14.88 -39.83 -6.07
CA GLY A 323 -15.27 -41.13 -5.55
C GLY A 323 -14.33 -42.29 -5.91
N ASN A 324 -13.13 -42.01 -6.43
CA ASN A 324 -12.12 -43.02 -6.72
C ASN A 324 -11.26 -43.31 -5.49
N ALA A 325 -10.79 -44.56 -5.34
CA ALA A 325 -9.85 -44.90 -4.28
C ALA A 325 -8.52 -44.15 -4.46
N VAL A 326 -8.05 -43.52 -3.38
CA VAL A 326 -6.76 -42.81 -3.36
C VAL A 326 -5.63 -43.84 -3.34
N GLY A 327 -4.77 -43.78 -4.36
CA GLY A 327 -3.64 -44.68 -4.52
C GLY A 327 -2.75 -44.25 -5.67
N GLY A 328 -1.67 -44.99 -5.88
CA GLY A 328 -0.71 -44.70 -6.93
C GLY A 328 0.43 -45.70 -6.96
N SER A 329 1.56 -45.29 -7.52
CA SER A 329 2.75 -46.13 -7.67
C SER A 329 4.00 -45.40 -7.21
N ILE A 330 4.95 -46.13 -6.66
CA ILE A 330 6.32 -45.68 -6.38
C ILE A 330 7.33 -46.59 -7.09
N ILE A 331 8.57 -46.13 -7.20
CA ILE A 331 9.70 -46.95 -7.64
C ILE A 331 10.55 -47.28 -6.41
N GLN A 332 10.72 -48.57 -6.10
CA GLN A 332 11.56 -48.99 -4.98
C GLN A 332 13.00 -48.49 -5.09
N GLY A 333 13.60 -48.17 -3.95
CA GLY A 333 14.97 -47.67 -3.84
C GLY A 333 15.13 -46.17 -4.16
N GLN A 334 14.08 -45.50 -4.65
CA GLN A 334 14.09 -44.07 -4.95
C GLN A 334 13.31 -43.26 -3.91
N ALA A 335 13.55 -41.95 -3.85
CA ALA A 335 12.71 -41.02 -3.09
C ALA A 335 11.49 -40.63 -3.95
N ASN A 336 10.31 -41.09 -3.56
CA ASN A 336 9.06 -40.90 -4.30
C ASN A 336 8.17 -39.91 -3.57
N THR A 337 7.83 -38.79 -4.22
CA THR A 337 6.82 -37.86 -3.69
C THR A 337 5.43 -38.42 -3.93
N VAL A 338 4.75 -38.78 -2.84
CA VAL A 338 3.39 -39.30 -2.83
C VAL A 338 2.44 -38.14 -2.51
N LYS A 339 1.50 -37.88 -3.41
CA LYS A 339 0.43 -36.89 -3.24
C LYS A 339 -0.89 -37.62 -3.04
N LEU A 340 -1.56 -37.36 -1.92
CA LEU A 340 -2.78 -38.02 -1.51
C LEU A 340 -3.91 -36.98 -1.52
N ASN A 341 -4.84 -37.11 -2.46
CA ASN A 341 -6.00 -36.22 -2.58
C ASN A 341 -7.21 -36.86 -1.91
N VAL A 342 -7.56 -36.40 -0.72
CA VAL A 342 -8.65 -36.96 0.08
C VAL A 342 -9.91 -36.11 -0.09
N GLY A 343 -10.98 -36.73 -0.59
CA GLY A 343 -12.24 -36.07 -0.87
C GLY A 343 -13.02 -35.70 0.38
N TYR A 344 -13.65 -34.53 0.35
CA TYR A 344 -14.62 -34.07 1.35
C TYR A 344 -15.72 -33.20 0.71
N THR A 345 -16.73 -32.86 1.50
CA THR A 345 -17.85 -32.02 1.03
C THR A 345 -17.61 -30.58 1.46
N ASP A 346 -17.70 -29.65 0.52
CA ASP A 346 -17.70 -28.21 0.75
C ASP A 346 -19.15 -27.72 0.88
N THR A 347 -19.50 -27.22 2.05
CA THR A 347 -20.85 -26.76 2.39
C THR A 347 -21.07 -25.27 2.12
N THR A 348 -20.07 -24.54 1.63
CA THR A 348 -20.18 -23.12 1.25
C THR A 348 -21.01 -22.91 -0.02
N THR A 349 -21.09 -23.91 -0.89
CA THR A 349 -21.89 -23.84 -2.12
C THR A 349 -23.29 -24.43 -1.91
N THR A 350 -24.27 -23.93 -2.65
CA THR A 350 -25.62 -24.49 -2.69
C THR A 350 -25.97 -24.90 -4.13
N PRO A 351 -26.10 -26.21 -4.46
CA PRO A 351 -25.89 -27.37 -3.57
C PRO A 351 -24.41 -27.54 -3.17
N SER A 352 -24.16 -28.28 -2.08
CA SER A 352 -22.81 -28.55 -1.59
C SER A 352 -21.98 -29.26 -2.66
N SER A 353 -20.73 -28.84 -2.82
CA SER A 353 -19.82 -29.37 -3.84
C SER A 353 -18.86 -30.40 -3.24
N LYS A 354 -18.33 -31.29 -4.09
CA LYS A 354 -17.25 -32.20 -3.68
C LYS A 354 -15.91 -31.54 -3.99
N THR A 355 -14.99 -31.60 -3.03
CA THR A 355 -13.64 -31.06 -3.13
C THR A 355 -12.65 -32.03 -2.48
N ALA A 356 -11.36 -31.73 -2.47
CA ALA A 356 -10.34 -32.56 -1.83
C ALA A 356 -9.27 -31.72 -1.12
N PHE A 357 -8.68 -32.29 -0.08
CA PHE A 357 -7.43 -31.78 0.50
C PHE A 357 -6.24 -32.65 0.07
N GLU A 358 -5.12 -32.01 -0.26
CA GLU A 358 -3.88 -32.65 -0.70
C GLU A 358 -2.91 -32.79 0.49
N LEU A 359 -2.52 -34.02 0.77
CA LEU A 359 -1.37 -34.33 1.62
C LEU A 359 -0.18 -34.74 0.76
N GLN A 360 1.01 -34.38 1.19
CA GLN A 360 2.24 -34.81 0.56
C GLN A 360 3.18 -35.47 1.57
N MET A 361 3.79 -36.58 1.17
CA MET A 361 4.90 -37.21 1.88
C MET A 361 5.85 -37.87 0.89
N THR A 362 7.09 -38.10 1.30
CA THR A 362 8.06 -38.84 0.49
C THR A 362 8.21 -40.23 1.05
N ILE A 363 8.06 -41.25 0.21
CA ILE A 363 8.37 -42.65 0.54
C ILE A 363 9.68 -43.03 -0.15
N SER A 364 10.61 -43.60 0.61
CA SER A 364 11.94 -43.99 0.13
C SER A 364 12.31 -45.41 0.54
N GLY A 365 13.46 -45.90 0.06
CA GLY A 365 13.93 -47.25 0.37
C GLY A 365 13.11 -48.33 -0.34
N SER A 366 13.10 -49.54 0.22
CA SER A 366 12.44 -50.71 -0.37
C SER A 366 11.38 -51.26 0.59
N PRO A 367 10.20 -50.60 0.70
CA PRO A 367 9.08 -51.19 1.43
C PRO A 367 8.60 -52.46 0.73
N VAL A 368 8.16 -53.46 1.49
CA VAL A 368 7.62 -54.71 0.94
C VAL A 368 6.09 -54.72 0.95
N ALA A 369 5.48 -55.74 0.34
CA ALA A 369 4.04 -55.90 0.33
C ALA A 369 3.49 -55.96 1.76
N ASN A 370 2.41 -55.22 2.01
CA ASN A 370 1.77 -55.03 3.31
C ASN A 370 2.58 -54.23 4.33
N ASP A 371 3.71 -53.62 3.95
CA ASP A 371 4.26 -52.53 4.76
C ASP A 371 3.27 -51.37 4.78
N THR A 372 3.18 -50.69 5.93
CA THR A 372 2.18 -49.66 6.13
C THR A 372 2.70 -48.42 6.84
N PHE A 373 2.12 -47.28 6.49
CA PHE A 373 2.41 -45.99 7.12
C PHE A 373 1.08 -45.38 7.58
N SER A 374 0.88 -45.31 8.89
CA SER A 374 -0.35 -44.77 9.48
C SER A 374 -0.21 -43.26 9.60
N ILE A 375 -1.15 -42.52 9.04
CA ILE A 375 -1.26 -41.06 9.08
C ILE A 375 -2.38 -40.70 10.05
N GLY A 376 -2.05 -39.95 11.10
CA GLY A 376 -3.00 -39.53 12.13
C GLY A 376 -2.88 -38.04 12.45
N MET A 377 -3.87 -37.52 13.17
CA MET A 377 -3.81 -36.17 13.74
C MET A 377 -2.70 -36.08 14.79
N THR A 378 -2.04 -34.94 14.83
CA THR A 378 -1.14 -34.61 15.93
C THR A 378 -1.95 -34.41 17.21
N GLY A 379 -1.61 -35.15 18.27
CA GLY A 379 -2.25 -35.01 19.58
C GLY A 379 -1.73 -33.82 20.40
N GLY A 380 -2.46 -33.47 21.46
CA GLY A 380 -2.01 -32.48 22.45
C GLY A 380 -0.72 -32.91 23.15
N GLY A 381 0.08 -31.94 23.57
CA GLY A 381 1.39 -32.18 24.19
C GLY A 381 2.50 -32.66 23.23
N SER A 382 2.26 -32.60 21.91
CA SER A 382 3.27 -32.93 20.91
C SER A 382 4.50 -32.01 20.98
N SER A 383 5.69 -32.57 20.79
CA SER A 383 6.95 -31.81 20.64
C SER A 383 7.24 -31.43 19.18
N ASP A 384 6.31 -31.67 18.25
CA ASP A 384 6.45 -31.28 16.84
C ASP A 384 6.46 -29.75 16.71
N ASN A 385 7.43 -29.22 15.97
CA ASN A 385 7.60 -27.79 15.73
C ASN A 385 7.60 -27.43 14.24
N ARG A 386 7.11 -28.32 13.36
CA ARG A 386 7.16 -28.14 11.90
C ARG A 386 6.35 -26.92 11.45
N ASN A 387 5.22 -26.62 12.09
CA ASN A 387 4.45 -25.43 11.75
C ASN A 387 5.15 -24.15 12.21
N ALA A 388 5.75 -24.16 13.40
CA ALA A 388 6.58 -23.03 13.87
C ALA A 388 7.78 -22.77 12.94
N LEU A 389 8.42 -23.83 12.44
CA LEU A 389 9.48 -23.70 11.44
C LEU A 389 8.96 -23.12 10.11
N ALA A 390 7.76 -23.51 9.67
CA ALA A 390 7.12 -22.92 8.50
C ALA A 390 6.81 -21.42 8.70
N VAL A 391 6.35 -21.02 9.89
CA VAL A 391 6.17 -19.60 10.25
C VAL A 391 7.50 -18.84 10.19
N ALA A 392 8.58 -19.41 10.74
CA ALA A 392 9.91 -18.80 10.64
C ALA A 392 10.38 -18.66 9.17
N GLY A 393 10.05 -19.64 8.32
CA GLY A 393 10.32 -19.59 6.88
C GLY A 393 9.62 -18.44 6.14
N LEU A 394 8.54 -17.87 6.68
CA LEU A 394 7.87 -16.71 6.09
C LEU A 394 8.75 -15.46 6.06
N GLN A 395 9.77 -15.38 6.92
CA GLN A 395 10.68 -14.23 6.96
C GLN A 395 11.41 -14.01 5.63
N THR A 396 11.75 -15.09 4.92
CA THR A 396 12.48 -15.05 3.64
C THR A 396 11.58 -15.34 2.44
N ALA A 397 10.33 -15.73 2.67
CA ALA A 397 9.35 -15.98 1.63
C ALA A 397 9.06 -14.69 0.84
N LYS A 398 9.01 -14.81 -0.49
CA LYS A 398 8.83 -13.68 -1.41
C LYS A 398 7.35 -13.39 -1.65
N THR A 399 6.66 -12.97 -0.61
CA THR A 399 5.19 -12.84 -0.58
C THR A 399 4.69 -11.42 -0.81
N VAL A 400 5.55 -10.40 -0.80
CA VAL A 400 5.15 -8.99 -0.90
C VAL A 400 5.23 -8.51 -2.36
N GLY A 401 4.11 -8.09 -2.97
CA GLY A 401 4.09 -7.44 -4.28
C GLY A 401 4.30 -8.38 -5.47
N VAL A 402 3.71 -9.57 -5.40
CA VAL A 402 3.69 -10.57 -6.47
C VAL A 402 2.69 -10.14 -7.55
N ILE A 403 3.12 -9.28 -8.47
CA ILE A 403 2.29 -8.77 -9.56
C ILE A 403 2.65 -9.50 -10.86
N ASN A 404 1.64 -9.93 -11.64
CA ASN A 404 1.80 -10.54 -12.97
C ASN A 404 2.80 -11.72 -13.04
N GLY A 405 2.90 -12.53 -11.98
CA GLY A 405 3.84 -13.66 -11.93
C GLY A 405 5.30 -13.26 -11.69
N GLY A 406 5.56 -12.00 -11.32
CA GLY A 406 6.87 -11.52 -10.91
C GLY A 406 7.34 -12.15 -9.60
N VAL A 407 8.66 -12.13 -9.39
CA VAL A 407 9.28 -12.59 -8.15
C VAL A 407 9.04 -11.51 -7.09
N GLY A 408 8.14 -11.76 -6.14
CA GLY A 408 7.85 -10.83 -5.04
C GLY A 408 9.08 -10.56 -4.16
N THR A 409 8.89 -9.74 -3.12
CA THR A 409 9.94 -9.43 -2.14
C THR A 409 9.63 -10.07 -0.78
N SER A 410 10.65 -10.35 0.02
CA SER A 410 10.45 -10.74 1.41
C SER A 410 9.94 -9.57 2.26
N LEU A 411 9.35 -9.88 3.42
CA LEU A 411 8.91 -8.85 4.38
C LEU A 411 10.08 -7.94 4.79
N SER A 412 11.25 -8.51 5.04
CA SER A 412 12.46 -7.76 5.36
C SER A 412 12.95 -6.89 4.21
N GLY A 413 12.88 -7.39 2.97
CA GLY A 413 13.28 -6.65 1.79
C GLY A 413 12.35 -5.47 1.48
N ALA A 414 11.03 -5.67 1.64
CA ALA A 414 10.04 -4.61 1.44
C ALA A 414 10.21 -3.47 2.46
N TYR A 415 10.40 -3.82 3.74
CA TYR A 415 10.70 -2.83 4.78
C TYR A 415 12.01 -2.09 4.51
N ALA A 416 13.09 -2.81 4.18
CA ALA A 416 14.38 -2.19 3.85
C ALA A 416 14.29 -1.25 2.63
N SER A 417 13.51 -1.63 1.61
CA SER A 417 13.26 -0.80 0.43
C SER A 417 12.56 0.51 0.82
N THR A 418 11.53 0.44 1.68
CA THR A 418 10.81 1.62 2.18
C THR A 418 11.75 2.59 2.89
N VAL A 419 12.56 2.07 3.84
CA VAL A 419 13.54 2.87 4.57
C VAL A 419 14.58 3.47 3.63
N SER A 420 15.03 2.70 2.64
CA SER A 420 15.99 3.16 1.64
C SER A 420 15.42 4.29 0.77
N VAL A 421 14.18 4.18 0.30
CA VAL A 421 13.55 5.23 -0.52
C VAL A 421 13.40 6.52 0.28
N VAL A 422 12.87 6.43 1.51
CA VAL A 422 12.71 7.61 2.39
C VAL A 422 14.08 8.24 2.71
N GLY A 423 15.08 7.41 3.03
CA GLY A 423 16.45 7.88 3.30
C GLY A 423 17.10 8.57 2.11
N THR A 424 16.95 8.01 0.91
CA THR A 424 17.44 8.62 -0.34
C THR A 424 16.75 9.95 -0.63
N LEU A 425 15.42 10.02 -0.51
CA LEU A 425 14.66 11.25 -0.72
C LEU A 425 15.03 12.34 0.30
N ALA A 426 15.27 11.96 1.56
CA ALA A 426 15.73 12.89 2.60
C ALA A 426 17.14 13.42 2.32
N SER A 427 18.08 12.55 1.93
CA SER A 427 19.44 12.93 1.55
C SER A 427 19.45 13.86 0.33
N GLN A 428 18.68 13.51 -0.70
CA GLN A 428 18.51 14.36 -1.89
C GLN A 428 17.94 15.73 -1.52
N SER A 429 16.87 15.76 -0.71
CA SER A 429 16.26 17.00 -0.27
C SER A 429 17.23 17.89 0.53
N LYS A 430 18.11 17.29 1.34
CA LYS A 430 19.13 18.03 2.10
C LYS A 430 20.16 18.68 1.17
N ASN A 431 20.58 17.98 0.13
CA ASN A 431 21.49 18.51 -0.89
C ASN A 431 20.81 19.62 -1.70
N ASP A 432 19.55 19.43 -2.10
CA ASP A 432 18.77 20.41 -2.85
C ASP A 432 18.58 21.71 -2.04
N VAL A 433 18.29 21.61 -0.74
CA VAL A 433 18.20 22.79 0.15
C VAL A 433 19.53 23.53 0.21
N THR A 434 20.64 22.80 0.34
CA THR A 434 21.98 23.41 0.44
C THR A 434 22.36 24.12 -0.86
N ALA A 435 22.15 23.48 -2.01
CA ALA A 435 22.41 24.05 -3.32
C ALA A 435 21.50 25.27 -3.59
N THR A 436 20.20 25.15 -3.32
CA THR A 436 19.23 26.23 -3.54
C THR A 436 19.50 27.41 -2.63
N ALA A 437 19.90 27.19 -1.37
CA ALA A 437 20.30 28.25 -0.46
C ALA A 437 21.52 29.04 -0.98
N ALA A 438 22.51 28.36 -1.56
CA ALA A 438 23.65 29.02 -2.19
C ALA A 438 23.23 29.87 -3.40
N VAL A 439 22.34 29.36 -4.26
CA VAL A 439 21.78 30.11 -5.41
C VAL A 439 21.00 31.33 -4.93
N VAL A 440 20.15 31.18 -3.90
CA VAL A 440 19.40 32.30 -3.31
C VAL A 440 20.35 33.34 -2.71
N SER A 441 21.40 32.92 -2.01
CA SER A 441 22.41 33.84 -1.47
C SER A 441 23.12 34.61 -2.57
N GLN A 442 23.54 33.92 -3.64
CA GLN A 442 24.19 34.55 -4.78
C GLN A 442 23.27 35.54 -5.48
N ALA A 443 22.01 35.17 -5.71
CA ALA A 443 21.01 36.03 -6.33
C ALA A 443 20.71 37.27 -5.46
N LYS A 444 20.66 37.12 -4.13
CA LYS A 444 20.55 38.24 -3.18
C LYS A 444 21.74 39.18 -3.29
N SER A 445 22.98 38.65 -3.24
CA SER A 445 24.19 39.47 -3.39
C SER A 445 24.23 40.21 -4.73
N SER A 446 23.86 39.55 -5.83
CA SER A 446 23.81 40.18 -7.15
C SER A 446 22.72 41.26 -7.25
N ARG A 447 21.56 41.05 -6.64
CA ARG A 447 20.51 42.08 -6.54
C ARG A 447 21.01 43.26 -5.70
N ASP A 448 21.60 42.99 -4.54
CA ASP A 448 22.06 44.01 -3.61
C ASP A 448 23.23 44.81 -4.18
N SER A 449 24.04 44.24 -5.08
CA SER A 449 25.09 44.98 -5.81
C SER A 449 24.54 45.95 -6.87
N VAL A 450 23.33 45.72 -7.39
CA VAL A 450 22.68 46.59 -8.39
C VAL A 450 21.72 47.58 -7.73
N SER A 451 21.04 47.16 -6.66
CA SER A 451 20.09 47.96 -5.89
C SER A 451 20.73 48.68 -4.70
N GLY A 452 21.99 48.37 -4.40
CA GLY A 452 22.75 49.04 -3.35
C GLY A 452 23.07 50.45 -3.77
N VAL A 453 22.68 51.42 -2.95
CA VAL A 453 23.05 52.81 -3.14
C VAL A 453 24.57 52.90 -3.00
N SER A 454 25.27 53.15 -4.10
CA SER A 454 26.70 53.44 -4.06
C SER A 454 26.88 54.78 -3.36
N LEU A 455 27.38 54.77 -2.12
CA LEU A 455 27.67 55.99 -1.35
C LEU A 455 28.58 56.95 -2.14
N ASP A 456 29.44 56.42 -3.02
CA ASP A 456 30.29 57.22 -3.89
C ASP A 456 29.49 57.91 -5.02
N GLU A 457 28.48 57.25 -5.58
CA GLU A 457 27.59 57.82 -6.59
C GLU A 457 26.60 58.82 -5.97
N GLU A 458 26.11 58.54 -4.76
CA GLU A 458 25.27 59.45 -3.99
C GLU A 458 26.07 60.67 -3.50
N ALA A 459 27.33 60.50 -3.09
CA ALA A 459 28.26 61.59 -2.77
C ALA A 459 28.64 62.40 -4.01
N SER A 460 28.88 61.75 -5.15
CA SER A 460 29.14 62.43 -6.43
C SER A 460 27.93 63.25 -6.89
N ASN A 461 26.72 62.68 -6.79
CA ASN A 461 25.47 63.39 -7.07
C ASN A 461 25.22 64.52 -6.07
N LEU A 462 25.52 64.33 -4.78
CA LEU A 462 25.44 65.38 -3.76
C LEU A 462 26.38 66.54 -4.08
N ILE A 463 27.64 66.26 -4.43
CA ILE A 463 28.62 67.28 -4.85
C ILE A 463 28.12 67.99 -6.11
N LYS A 464 27.57 67.25 -7.07
CA LYS A 464 27.00 67.82 -8.30
C LYS A 464 25.79 68.72 -8.01
N TYR A 465 24.90 68.32 -7.09
CA TYR A 465 23.79 69.16 -6.64
C TYR A 465 24.26 70.39 -5.84
N GLN A 466 25.31 70.26 -5.02
CA GLN A 466 25.94 71.40 -4.35
C GLN A 466 26.58 72.37 -5.36
N GLN A 467 27.26 71.86 -6.39
CA GLN A 467 27.81 72.68 -7.47
C GLN A 467 26.72 73.37 -8.28
N TYR A 468 25.63 72.68 -8.63
CA TYR A 468 24.49 73.31 -9.30
C TYR A 468 23.82 74.36 -8.44
N TYR A 469 23.61 74.10 -7.15
CA TYR A 469 23.07 75.09 -6.23
C TYR A 469 23.99 76.32 -6.10
N THR A 470 25.30 76.10 -6.04
CA THR A 470 26.30 77.18 -5.98
C THR A 470 26.32 77.98 -7.30
N ALA A 471 26.29 77.32 -8.45
CA ALA A 471 26.21 77.97 -9.76
C ALA A 471 24.91 78.77 -9.93
N SER A 472 23.76 78.20 -9.56
CA SER A 472 22.47 78.90 -9.54
C SER A 472 22.50 80.10 -8.58
N SER A 473 23.16 79.99 -7.42
CA SER A 473 23.33 81.11 -6.49
C SER A 473 24.22 82.23 -7.03
N GLN A 474 25.25 81.90 -7.83
CA GLN A 474 26.07 82.90 -8.50
C GLN A 474 25.34 83.58 -9.65
N ILE A 475 24.53 82.84 -10.41
CA ILE A 475 23.64 83.41 -11.45
C ILE A 475 22.65 84.38 -10.80
N ILE A 476 22.05 84.02 -9.66
CA ILE A 476 21.16 84.91 -8.90
C ILE A 476 21.91 86.14 -8.40
N LYS A 477 23.13 86.00 -7.88
CA LYS A 477 23.98 87.15 -7.47
C LYS A 477 24.34 88.05 -8.64
N ALA A 478 24.72 87.49 -9.80
CA ALA A 478 25.02 88.26 -11.00
C ALA A 478 23.77 88.98 -11.52
N ALA A 479 22.61 88.33 -11.52
CA ALA A 479 21.33 88.94 -11.84
C ALA A 479 20.98 90.08 -10.85
N GLN A 480 21.16 89.87 -9.54
CA GLN A 480 20.99 90.93 -8.53
C GLN A 480 21.94 92.10 -8.74
N THR A 481 23.20 91.84 -9.08
CA THR A 481 24.18 92.91 -9.41
C THR A 481 23.75 93.67 -10.65
N ILE A 482 23.31 92.98 -11.72
CA ILE A 482 22.80 93.62 -12.94
C ILE A 482 21.55 94.45 -12.62
N PHE A 483 20.60 93.92 -11.84
CA PHE A 483 19.41 94.64 -11.40
C PHE A 483 19.76 95.87 -10.55
N SER A 484 20.65 95.74 -9.57
CA SER A 484 21.12 96.87 -8.75
C SER A 484 21.91 97.91 -9.56
N THR A 485 22.68 97.48 -10.57
CA THR A 485 23.43 98.40 -11.44
C THR A 485 22.47 99.17 -12.34
N LEU A 486 21.44 98.51 -12.89
CA LEU A 486 20.37 99.17 -13.65
C LEU A 486 19.53 100.12 -12.80
N ILE A 487 19.23 99.75 -11.55
CA ILE A 487 18.46 100.60 -10.61
C ILE A 487 19.28 101.80 -10.15
N ASN A 488 20.60 101.66 -9.93
CA ASN A 488 21.46 102.77 -9.54
C ASN A 488 21.93 103.63 -10.72
N SER A 489 21.68 103.23 -11.97
CA SER A 489 22.00 104.00 -13.18
C SER A 489 20.80 104.77 -13.77
N LEU A 490 19.66 104.75 -13.08
CA LEU A 490 18.47 105.57 -13.33
C LEU A 490 18.37 106.62 -12.22
#